data_AF-A0A8C3AGQ6-F1
#
_entry.id   AF-A0A8C3AGQ6-F1
#
_cell.length_a   1.000
_cell.length_b   1.000
_cell.length_c   1.000
_cell.angle_alpha   90.00
_cell.angle_beta   90.00
_cell.angle_gamma   90.00
#
_symmetry.space_group_name_H-M   'P 1'
#
loop_
_entity.id
_entity.type
_entity.pdbx_description
1 polymer ?
#
loop_
_entity_poly.entity_id
_entity_poly.type
_entity_poly.pdbx_seq_one_letter_code
_entity_poly.pdbx_strand_id
1 'polypeptide(L)'
;MFYESSAWKKHKSCGTSSLLPMTPKKPQQWLQVVGHAGSFHVGDYGTLLKRFCEGEQQCYLGLMEDVLKPFVPAYHGVVQRDEQNYNMMDNLLTHFNRPAIMDCKMGSRTYLEGELLVARERPQPRKDMYEKMVAVDPEAPTVQERAQQAVLKTRYMQWRETLSSTTSLGFRIEGFKKSNEECHTNFKRTKSREQVVEALDNFVDANKHIVWGYLRRLKKLRQILEASDFFRTHEVVGSSLLFLHDWTGRTGVWMIDFGKTEALPAHLTLDHRTPWVDGNREDGYLWGLDNLIDILTNMLPLT
;
A
#
# COMPACT_ATOMS: atom_id res chain seq x y z
N MET A 1 17.62 -80.25 -6.64
CA MET A 1 17.45 -78.86 -6.20
C MET A 1 17.30 -77.98 -7.42
N PHE A 2 16.42 -77.00 -7.34
CA PHE A 2 15.86 -76.22 -8.45
C PHE A 2 16.79 -75.09 -8.95
N TYR A 3 16.41 -74.57 -10.13
CA TYR A 3 16.59 -73.22 -10.69
C TYR A 3 17.89 -72.82 -11.45
N GLU A 4 17.79 -72.88 -12.78
CA GLU A 4 17.70 -71.75 -13.75
C GLU A 4 18.57 -70.47 -13.64
N SER A 5 19.24 -70.18 -14.78
CA SER A 5 19.53 -68.89 -15.43
C SER A 5 20.55 -67.90 -14.83
N SER A 6 21.51 -67.47 -15.67
CA SER A 6 21.80 -66.04 -15.89
C SER A 6 22.56 -65.85 -17.21
N ALA A 7 21.86 -65.31 -18.22
CA ALA A 7 22.46 -64.87 -19.47
C ALA A 7 22.96 -63.43 -19.29
N TRP A 8 24.26 -63.24 -19.42
CA TRP A 8 24.92 -61.95 -19.37
C TRP A 8 24.56 -61.13 -20.63
N LYS A 9 23.80 -60.04 -20.45
CA LYS A 9 23.66 -58.98 -21.47
C LYS A 9 23.82 -57.60 -20.83
N LYS A 10 24.69 -56.82 -21.47
CA LYS A 10 25.14 -55.45 -21.18
C LYS A 10 24.05 -54.53 -20.61
N HIS A 11 24.32 -53.96 -19.43
CA HIS A 11 23.66 -52.74 -18.97
C HIS A 11 24.11 -51.54 -19.82
N LYS A 12 23.18 -50.93 -20.55
CA LYS A 12 23.30 -49.53 -20.99
C LYS A 12 22.76 -48.65 -19.85
N SER A 13 23.60 -47.72 -19.41
CA SER A 13 23.29 -46.71 -18.39
C SER A 13 22.08 -45.86 -18.77
N CYS A 14 21.27 -45.58 -17.76
CA CYS A 14 20.12 -44.68 -17.77
C CYS A 14 20.52 -43.26 -18.23
N GLY A 15 19.62 -42.61 -18.96
CA GLY A 15 19.80 -41.27 -19.52
C GLY A 15 19.97 -40.20 -18.46
N THR A 16 20.95 -39.33 -18.68
CA THR A 16 21.08 -38.03 -18.02
C THR A 16 19.87 -37.17 -18.39
N SER A 17 19.02 -36.85 -17.42
CA SER A 17 18.05 -35.77 -17.59
C SER A 17 18.82 -34.47 -17.70
N SER A 18 18.65 -33.79 -18.83
CA SER A 18 19.15 -32.44 -19.02
C SER A 18 18.38 -31.50 -18.08
N LEU A 19 19.09 -30.87 -17.15
CA LEU A 19 18.62 -29.69 -16.45
C LEU A 19 18.43 -28.60 -17.50
N LEU A 20 17.18 -28.39 -17.91
CA LEU A 20 16.83 -27.24 -18.74
C LEU A 20 17.18 -25.96 -17.97
N PRO A 21 17.94 -25.01 -18.56
CA PRO A 21 18.16 -23.73 -17.94
C PRO A 21 16.81 -23.05 -17.72
N MET A 22 16.53 -22.62 -16.48
CA MET A 22 15.39 -21.74 -16.23
C MET A 22 15.54 -20.51 -17.11
N THR A 23 14.60 -20.32 -18.02
CA THR A 23 14.55 -19.10 -18.83
C THR A 23 14.41 -17.91 -17.88
N PRO A 24 15.28 -16.89 -17.95
CA PRO A 24 15.11 -15.70 -17.13
C PRO A 24 13.76 -15.08 -17.49
N LYS A 25 12.85 -15.01 -16.51
CA LYS A 25 11.59 -14.27 -16.67
C LYS A 25 11.96 -12.85 -17.08
N LYS A 26 11.37 -12.34 -18.16
CA LYS A 26 11.52 -10.94 -18.56
C LYS A 26 11.26 -10.04 -17.34
N PRO A 27 12.09 -9.02 -17.08
CA PRO A 27 11.86 -8.09 -15.98
C PRO A 27 10.46 -7.50 -16.15
N GLN A 28 9.58 -7.76 -15.18
CA GLN A 28 8.28 -7.12 -15.14
C GLN A 28 8.52 -5.63 -14.92
N GLN A 29 8.04 -4.81 -15.85
CA GLN A 29 8.04 -3.36 -15.69
C GLN A 29 7.26 -3.03 -14.42
N TRP A 30 7.86 -2.22 -13.53
CA TRP A 30 7.16 -1.72 -12.35
C TRP A 30 5.86 -1.04 -12.80
N LEU A 31 4.74 -1.47 -12.21
CA LEU A 31 3.44 -0.96 -12.52
C LEU A 31 2.95 -0.07 -11.37
N GLN A 32 3.16 1.23 -11.54
CA GLN A 32 2.69 2.23 -10.61
C GLN A 32 1.23 2.58 -10.89
N VAL A 33 0.35 2.36 -9.91
CA VAL A 33 -1.09 2.67 -10.07
C VAL A 33 -1.36 4.14 -9.75
N VAL A 34 -0.84 4.68 -8.63
CA VAL A 34 -1.04 6.07 -8.20
C VAL A 34 0.19 6.62 -7.46
N GLY A 35 0.43 7.94 -7.58
CA GLY A 35 1.38 8.72 -6.78
C GLY A 35 2.85 8.50 -7.16
N HIS A 36 3.72 9.50 -6.96
CA HIS A 36 5.20 9.44 -7.15
C HIS A 36 5.72 9.02 -8.55
N ALA A 37 5.11 9.52 -9.63
CA ALA A 37 5.64 9.31 -10.98
C ALA A 37 7.12 9.71 -11.05
N GLY A 38 7.99 8.79 -11.50
CA GLY A 38 9.43 9.01 -11.59
C GLY A 38 10.24 8.74 -10.32
N SER A 39 9.62 8.27 -9.23
CA SER A 39 10.35 7.93 -7.99
C SER A 39 10.73 6.44 -7.86
N PHE A 40 10.31 5.60 -8.81
CA PHE A 40 10.55 4.16 -8.75
C PHE A 40 11.33 3.66 -9.96
N HIS A 41 12.30 2.79 -9.71
CA HIS A 41 13.02 2.05 -10.74
C HIS A 41 12.97 0.55 -10.43
N VAL A 42 12.83 -0.28 -11.46
CA VAL A 42 12.99 -1.72 -11.30
C VAL A 42 14.47 -1.99 -11.00
N GLY A 43 14.73 -2.64 -9.86
CA GLY A 43 16.06 -3.08 -9.49
C GLY A 43 16.36 -4.48 -10.04
N ASP A 44 17.54 -5.00 -9.72
CA ASP A 44 17.95 -6.33 -10.13
C ASP A 44 17.29 -7.41 -9.25
N TYR A 45 17.23 -8.64 -9.75
CA TYR A 45 16.79 -9.82 -8.99
C TYR A 45 15.42 -9.70 -8.29
N GLY A 46 14.49 -8.93 -8.88
CA GLY A 46 13.15 -8.77 -8.31
C GLY A 46 13.06 -7.73 -7.19
N THR A 47 14.00 -6.79 -7.15
CA THR A 47 13.93 -5.64 -6.25
C THR A 47 13.27 -4.43 -6.91
N LEU A 48 12.86 -3.48 -6.07
CA LEU A 48 12.32 -2.19 -6.42
C LEU A 48 13.16 -1.11 -5.73
N LEU A 49 13.50 -0.06 -6.47
CA LEU A 49 14.22 1.10 -5.98
C LEU A 49 13.24 2.25 -5.83
N LYS A 50 13.04 2.74 -4.62
CA LYS A 50 12.25 3.94 -4.33
C LYS A 50 13.18 5.08 -3.97
N ARG A 51 12.91 6.29 -4.47
CA ARG A 51 13.73 7.48 -4.15
C ARG A 51 13.95 7.60 -2.65
N PHE A 52 15.20 7.81 -2.25
CA PHE A 52 15.57 7.86 -0.83
C PHE A 52 14.79 8.93 -0.07
N CYS A 53 14.28 8.53 1.09
CA CYS A 53 13.71 9.38 2.11
C CYS A 53 14.21 8.83 3.46
N GLU A 54 14.84 9.69 4.26
CA GLU A 54 15.44 9.29 5.54
C GLU A 54 14.38 8.76 6.51
N GLY A 55 13.25 9.46 6.67
CA GLY A 55 12.15 9.01 7.53
C GLY A 55 11.61 7.63 7.11
N GLU A 56 11.47 7.40 5.80
CA GLU A 56 11.03 6.09 5.29
C GLU A 56 12.07 4.99 5.51
N GLN A 57 13.37 5.31 5.34
CA GLN A 57 14.45 4.37 5.66
C GLN A 57 14.37 3.94 7.13
N GLN A 58 14.25 4.89 8.07
CA GLN A 58 14.19 4.57 9.49
C GLN A 58 12.98 3.68 9.81
N CYS A 59 11.83 3.95 9.19
CA CYS A 59 10.66 3.08 9.32
C CYS A 59 10.95 1.66 8.84
N TYR A 60 11.53 1.49 7.64
CA TYR A 60 11.86 0.17 7.14
C TYR A 60 12.88 -0.58 8.02
N LEU A 61 13.89 0.11 8.54
CA LEU A 61 14.86 -0.49 9.47
C LEU A 61 14.16 -1.01 10.74
N GLY A 62 13.27 -0.22 11.33
CA GLY A 62 12.47 -0.66 12.49
C GLY A 62 11.54 -1.83 12.15
N LEU A 63 10.84 -1.75 11.02
CA LEU A 63 9.93 -2.80 10.55
C LEU A 63 10.63 -4.13 10.25
N MET A 64 11.91 -4.12 9.86
CA MET A 64 12.68 -5.36 9.63
C MET A 64 13.00 -6.13 10.92
N GLU A 65 12.90 -5.48 12.07
CA GLU A 65 13.06 -6.06 13.41
C GLU A 65 11.73 -6.22 14.17
N ASP A 66 10.60 -5.84 13.56
CA ASP A 66 9.26 -5.91 14.15
C ASP A 66 8.45 -7.13 13.65
N VAL A 67 7.42 -7.50 14.40
CA VAL A 67 6.46 -8.56 14.02
C VAL A 67 5.72 -8.27 12.71
N LEU A 68 5.67 -7.01 12.27
CA LEU A 68 5.12 -6.57 10.98
C LEU A 68 6.00 -6.90 9.77
N LYS A 69 7.24 -7.35 9.93
CA LYS A 69 8.15 -7.69 8.83
C LYS A 69 7.49 -8.49 7.69
N PRO A 70 6.65 -9.53 7.93
CA PRO A 70 6.00 -10.29 6.86
C PRO A 70 4.87 -9.55 6.12
N PHE A 71 4.52 -8.34 6.54
CA PHE A 71 3.42 -7.51 6.04
C PHE A 71 3.91 -6.24 5.35
N VAL A 72 5.22 -6.07 5.19
CA VAL A 72 5.84 -4.97 4.45
C VAL A 72 6.79 -5.53 3.38
N PRO A 73 7.18 -4.77 2.35
CA PRO A 73 8.28 -5.16 1.47
C PRO A 73 9.56 -5.40 2.29
N ALA A 74 10.27 -6.51 2.03
CA ALA A 74 11.56 -6.72 2.65
C ALA A 74 12.51 -5.60 2.22
N TYR A 75 13.23 -5.01 3.18
CA TYR A 75 14.12 -3.89 2.94
C TYR A 75 15.57 -4.33 2.89
N HIS A 76 16.30 -3.85 1.89
CA HIS A 76 17.67 -4.28 1.57
C HIS A 76 18.70 -3.16 1.70
N GLY A 77 18.32 -2.04 2.34
CA GLY A 77 19.20 -0.89 2.54
C GLY A 77 19.14 0.15 1.41
N VAL A 78 20.13 1.02 1.40
CA VAL A 78 20.24 2.13 0.44
C VAL A 78 21.25 1.79 -0.64
N VAL A 79 20.91 2.07 -1.89
CA VAL A 79 21.81 1.95 -3.05
C VAL A 79 21.90 3.28 -3.77
N GLN A 80 23.04 3.55 -4.39
CA GLN A 80 23.27 4.75 -5.19
C GLN A 80 23.20 4.40 -6.69
N ARG A 81 22.45 5.18 -7.48
CA ARG A 81 22.39 5.11 -8.95
C ARG A 81 22.32 6.51 -9.51
N ASP A 82 23.12 6.81 -10.54
CA ASP A 82 23.15 8.14 -11.20
C ASP A 82 23.26 9.30 -10.20
N GLU A 83 24.18 9.17 -9.23
CA GLU A 83 24.40 10.13 -8.13
C GLU A 83 23.22 10.34 -7.15
N GLN A 84 22.14 9.57 -7.29
CA GLN A 84 20.96 9.63 -6.44
C GLN A 84 20.85 8.37 -5.56
N ASN A 85 20.48 8.56 -4.28
CA ASN A 85 20.21 7.46 -3.37
C ASN A 85 18.78 6.92 -3.52
N TYR A 86 18.64 5.61 -3.36
CA TYR A 86 17.38 4.87 -3.41
C TYR A 86 17.29 3.87 -2.26
N ASN A 87 16.12 3.79 -1.65
CA ASN A 87 15.71 2.70 -0.78
C ASN A 87 15.43 1.45 -1.65
N MET A 88 16.19 0.37 -1.43
CA MET A 88 16.01 -0.91 -2.12
C MET A 88 15.13 -1.84 -1.30
N MET A 89 14.09 -2.40 -1.92
CA MET A 89 13.13 -3.30 -1.28
C MET A 89 12.64 -4.37 -2.24
N ASP A 90 11.95 -5.40 -1.75
CA ASP A 90 11.32 -6.40 -2.61
C ASP A 90 10.28 -5.77 -3.54
N ASN A 91 10.30 -6.17 -4.82
CA ASN A 91 9.21 -5.87 -5.73
C ASN A 91 8.08 -6.89 -5.48
N LEU A 92 7.05 -6.46 -4.73
CA LEU A 92 5.91 -7.32 -4.37
C LEU A 92 5.20 -7.99 -5.57
N LEU A 93 5.33 -7.43 -6.77
CA LEU A 93 4.71 -7.95 -7.99
C LEU A 93 5.35 -9.24 -8.51
N THR A 94 6.61 -9.53 -8.15
CA THR A 94 7.38 -10.66 -8.73
C THR A 94 6.79 -12.03 -8.41
N HIS A 95 5.95 -12.10 -7.38
CA HIS A 95 5.28 -13.32 -6.95
C HIS A 95 3.93 -13.56 -7.64
N PHE A 96 3.49 -12.65 -8.51
CA PHE A 96 2.18 -12.71 -9.15
C PHE A 96 2.28 -12.80 -10.67
N ASN A 97 1.32 -13.48 -11.28
CA ASN A 97 1.22 -13.60 -12.73
C ASN A 97 0.23 -12.58 -13.31
N ARG A 98 0.76 -11.49 -13.88
CA ARG A 98 -0.03 -10.37 -14.41
C ARG A 98 -1.01 -9.81 -13.35
N PRO A 99 -0.49 -9.31 -12.22
CA PRO A 99 -1.33 -8.94 -11.08
C PRO A 99 -2.31 -7.82 -11.40
N ALA A 100 -3.50 -7.91 -10.79
CA ALA A 100 -4.32 -6.75 -10.50
C ALA A 100 -3.81 -6.10 -9.20
N ILE A 101 -3.77 -4.77 -9.17
CA ILE A 101 -3.17 -3.96 -8.11
C ILE A 101 -4.16 -2.90 -7.66
N MET A 102 -4.37 -2.74 -6.35
CA MET A 102 -5.13 -1.61 -5.78
C MET A 102 -4.33 -0.98 -4.64
N ASP A 103 -4.34 0.35 -4.59
CA ASP A 103 -3.75 1.15 -3.52
C ASP A 103 -4.87 1.78 -2.68
N CYS A 104 -4.89 1.44 -1.39
CA CYS A 104 -5.79 2.03 -0.41
C CYS A 104 -4.98 2.82 0.62
N LYS A 105 -5.11 4.14 0.60
CA LYS A 105 -4.53 5.01 1.63
C LYS A 105 -5.25 4.83 2.95
N MET A 106 -4.50 4.63 4.02
CA MET A 106 -5.03 4.34 5.35
C MET A 106 -5.00 5.55 6.28
N GLY A 107 -5.86 5.52 7.29
CA GLY A 107 -6.02 6.54 8.32
C GLY A 107 -7.23 7.45 8.09
N SER A 108 -7.70 8.07 9.16
CA SER A 108 -8.74 9.10 9.16
C SER A 108 -8.23 10.48 8.76
N ARG A 109 -6.90 10.63 8.65
CA ARG A 109 -6.18 11.83 8.20
C ARG A 109 -4.95 11.46 7.40
N THR A 110 -4.46 12.39 6.57
CA THR A 110 -3.37 12.16 5.61
C THR A 110 -2.25 13.21 5.64
N TYR A 111 -2.22 13.98 6.72
CA TYR A 111 -1.18 14.94 7.07
C TYR A 111 -0.73 14.70 8.51
N LEU A 112 0.54 14.93 8.78
CA LEU A 112 1.11 14.82 10.12
C LEU A 112 0.64 16.01 10.98
N GLU A 113 0.52 15.80 12.28
CA GLU A 113 0.20 16.91 13.20
C GLU A 113 1.30 17.98 13.20
N GLY A 114 2.57 17.57 13.08
CA GLY A 114 3.70 18.47 12.88
C GLY A 114 3.57 19.33 11.61
N GLU A 115 2.98 18.81 10.52
CA GLU A 115 2.70 19.59 9.30
C GLU A 115 1.64 20.68 9.56
N LEU A 116 0.66 20.45 10.45
CA LEU A 116 -0.31 21.47 10.85
C LEU A 116 0.34 22.58 11.65
N LEU A 117 1.19 22.23 12.64
CA LEU A 117 1.90 23.20 13.47
C LEU A 117 2.77 24.12 12.60
N VAL A 118 3.59 23.54 11.72
CA VAL A 118 4.42 24.31 10.78
C VAL A 118 3.58 25.19 9.87
N ALA A 119 2.43 24.71 9.37
CA ALA A 119 1.56 25.51 8.51
C ALA A 119 0.88 26.67 9.25
N ARG A 120 0.63 26.55 10.56
CA ARG A 120 0.10 27.64 11.41
C ARG A 120 1.16 28.71 11.67
N GLU A 121 2.39 28.29 11.96
CA GLU A 121 3.51 29.20 12.24
C GLU A 121 4.06 29.88 10.97
N ARG A 122 4.13 29.13 9.86
CA ARG A 122 4.72 29.56 8.58
C ARG A 122 3.81 29.15 7.42
N PRO A 123 2.70 29.88 7.18
CA PRO A 123 1.79 29.58 6.07
C PRO A 123 2.51 29.69 4.72
N GLN A 124 2.49 28.62 3.93
CA GLN A 124 3.05 28.57 2.57
C GLN A 124 1.97 28.14 1.56
N PRO A 125 1.15 29.08 1.05
CA PRO A 125 0.12 28.79 0.07
C PRO A 125 0.69 28.30 -1.25
N ARG A 126 -0.02 27.37 -1.89
CA ARG A 126 0.38 26.72 -3.14
C ARG A 126 -0.66 26.89 -4.24
N LYS A 127 -0.19 27.41 -5.38
CA LYS A 127 -1.02 27.59 -6.59
C LYS A 127 -1.47 26.26 -7.21
N ASP A 128 -0.57 25.28 -7.29
CA ASP A 128 -0.88 23.98 -7.92
C ASP A 128 -1.98 23.20 -7.15
N MET A 129 -2.07 23.38 -5.82
CA MET A 129 -3.12 22.78 -5.00
C MET A 129 -4.46 23.50 -5.16
N TYR A 130 -4.43 24.83 -5.33
CA TYR A 130 -5.63 25.61 -5.63
C TYR A 130 -6.23 25.20 -6.98
N GLU A 131 -5.39 25.10 -8.02
CA GLU A 131 -5.81 24.66 -9.35
C GLU A 131 -6.46 23.27 -9.31
N LYS A 132 -5.85 22.32 -8.58
CA LYS A 132 -6.42 20.98 -8.36
C LYS A 132 -7.73 21.01 -7.57
N MET A 133 -7.88 21.94 -6.62
CA MET A 133 -9.11 22.10 -5.85
C MET A 133 -10.24 22.61 -6.74
N VAL A 134 -10.01 23.71 -7.46
CA VAL A 134 -10.97 24.32 -8.39
C VAL A 134 -11.38 23.35 -9.50
N ALA A 135 -10.43 22.59 -10.05
CA ALA A 135 -10.72 21.60 -11.10
C ALA A 135 -11.67 20.48 -10.64
N VAL A 136 -11.77 20.24 -9.33
CA VAL A 136 -12.71 19.25 -8.76
C VAL A 136 -13.98 19.94 -8.28
N ASP A 137 -13.87 21.08 -7.61
CA ASP A 137 -15.00 21.85 -7.08
C ASP A 137 -14.65 23.35 -7.11
N PRO A 138 -15.17 24.11 -8.09
CA PRO A 138 -14.92 25.54 -8.20
C PRO A 138 -15.38 26.35 -6.99
N GLU A 139 -16.32 25.83 -6.19
CA GLU A 139 -16.86 26.53 -5.03
C GLU A 139 -16.16 26.19 -3.71
N ALA A 140 -15.27 25.20 -3.70
CA ALA A 140 -14.54 24.80 -2.51
C ALA A 140 -13.59 25.86 -1.93
N PRO A 141 -12.89 26.70 -2.72
CA PRO A 141 -12.01 27.73 -2.17
C PRO A 141 -12.79 28.90 -1.55
N THR A 142 -12.28 29.44 -0.44
CA THR A 142 -12.78 30.66 0.21
C THR A 142 -12.52 31.90 -0.64
N VAL A 143 -13.16 33.03 -0.30
CA VAL A 143 -12.96 34.32 -1.00
C VAL A 143 -11.48 34.73 -0.98
N GLN A 144 -10.80 34.55 0.15
CA GLN A 144 -9.37 34.85 0.29
C GLN A 144 -8.51 33.93 -0.56
N GLU A 145 -8.79 32.62 -0.57
CA GLU A 145 -8.06 31.64 -1.39
C GLU A 145 -8.24 31.92 -2.90
N ARG A 146 -9.43 32.35 -3.32
CA ARG A 146 -9.70 32.76 -4.72
C ARG A 146 -8.93 34.02 -5.10
N ALA A 147 -8.88 35.01 -4.21
CA ALA A 147 -8.11 36.23 -4.44
C ALA A 147 -6.60 35.96 -4.55
N GLN A 148 -6.07 35.01 -3.77
CA GLN A 148 -4.65 34.62 -3.80
C GLN A 148 -4.32 33.58 -4.88
N GLN A 149 -5.34 32.90 -5.44
CA GLN A 149 -5.20 31.73 -6.32
C GLN A 149 -4.27 30.65 -5.74
N ALA A 150 -4.30 30.48 -4.42
CA ALA A 150 -3.44 29.56 -3.69
C ALA A 150 -4.15 29.06 -2.43
N VAL A 151 -3.85 27.82 -2.02
CA VAL A 151 -4.35 27.22 -0.77
C VAL A 151 -3.19 26.60 0.00
N LEU A 152 -3.31 26.54 1.33
CA LEU A 152 -2.34 25.79 2.15
C LEU A 152 -2.42 24.30 1.83
N LYS A 153 -1.28 23.60 1.92
CA LYS A 153 -1.22 22.14 1.75
C LYS A 153 -2.16 21.43 2.70
N THR A 154 -2.09 21.76 3.98
CA THR A 154 -2.92 21.16 5.04
C THR A 154 -4.41 21.34 4.77
N ARG A 155 -4.82 22.56 4.40
CA ARG A 155 -6.18 22.91 3.96
C ARG A 155 -6.65 22.10 2.75
N TYR A 156 -5.79 21.94 1.73
CA TYR A 156 -6.08 21.08 0.57
C TYR A 156 -6.28 19.61 0.98
N MET A 157 -5.39 19.08 1.84
CA MET A 157 -5.49 17.70 2.33
C MET A 157 -6.79 17.48 3.10
N GLN A 158 -7.13 18.38 4.03
CA GLN A 158 -8.39 18.32 4.80
C GLN A 158 -9.62 18.33 3.89
N TRP A 159 -9.65 19.19 2.87
CA TRP A 159 -10.73 19.20 1.89
C TRP A 159 -10.78 17.92 1.05
N ARG A 160 -9.62 17.38 0.64
CA ARG A 160 -9.56 16.10 -0.08
C ARG A 160 -10.14 14.96 0.76
N GLU A 161 -9.89 14.97 2.06
CA GLU A 161 -10.40 13.97 2.98
C GLU A 161 -11.93 14.01 3.04
N THR A 162 -12.55 15.20 3.07
CA THR A 162 -14.03 15.34 3.13
C THR A 162 -14.76 14.89 1.85
N LEU A 163 -14.07 14.84 0.71
CA LEU A 163 -14.63 14.36 -0.56
C LEU A 163 -14.56 12.84 -0.70
N SER A 164 -13.75 12.17 0.10
CA SER A 164 -13.49 10.73 0.03
C SER A 164 -14.03 10.01 1.26
N SER A 165 -13.84 8.70 1.31
CA SER A 165 -14.17 7.89 2.48
C SER A 165 -13.21 8.06 3.66
N THR A 166 -12.13 8.86 3.54
CA THR A 166 -11.11 9.00 4.59
C THR A 166 -11.69 9.40 5.94
N THR A 167 -12.50 10.45 6.01
CA THR A 167 -13.04 10.93 7.30
C THR A 167 -14.20 10.08 7.83
N SER A 168 -14.86 9.29 6.98
CA SER A 168 -16.05 8.51 7.35
C SER A 168 -15.77 7.03 7.57
N LEU A 169 -14.72 6.48 6.95
CA LEU A 169 -14.37 5.06 7.00
C LEU A 169 -12.90 4.81 7.37
N GLY A 170 -12.05 5.83 7.50
CA GLY A 170 -10.65 5.68 7.93
C GLY A 170 -9.70 5.12 6.86
N PHE A 171 -10.13 5.14 5.60
CA PHE A 171 -9.29 4.83 4.43
C PHE A 171 -9.92 5.40 3.16
N ARG A 172 -9.17 5.43 2.06
CA ARG A 172 -9.73 5.67 0.72
C ARG A 172 -8.97 4.89 -0.35
N ILE A 173 -9.69 4.51 -1.40
CA ILE A 173 -9.08 3.94 -2.61
C ILE A 173 -8.41 5.09 -3.36
N GLU A 174 -7.10 4.99 -3.61
CA GLU A 174 -6.38 5.96 -4.44
C GLU A 174 -6.52 5.58 -5.92
N GLY A 175 -6.46 4.28 -6.22
CA GLY A 175 -6.64 3.74 -7.56
C GLY A 175 -6.41 2.24 -7.63
N PHE A 176 -6.81 1.64 -8.73
CA PHE A 176 -6.50 0.26 -9.06
C PHE A 176 -6.22 0.06 -10.55
N LYS A 177 -5.57 -1.03 -10.88
CA LYS A 177 -5.41 -1.52 -12.25
C LYS A 177 -5.65 -3.03 -12.27
N LYS A 178 -6.53 -3.47 -13.16
CA LYS A 178 -6.79 -4.89 -13.41
C LYS A 178 -5.84 -5.44 -14.48
N SER A 179 -5.83 -6.76 -14.63
CA SER A 179 -4.91 -7.44 -15.54
C SER A 179 -5.17 -7.01 -17.00
N ASN A 180 -4.21 -6.33 -17.62
CA ASN A 180 -4.29 -5.80 -18.99
C ASN A 180 -5.34 -4.70 -19.21
N GLU A 181 -5.84 -4.05 -18.16
CA GLU A 181 -6.73 -2.90 -18.27
C GLU A 181 -6.00 -1.57 -17.99
N GLU A 182 -6.68 -0.46 -18.28
CA GLU A 182 -6.20 0.87 -17.92
C GLU A 182 -6.22 1.08 -16.40
N CYS A 183 -5.45 2.05 -15.92
CA CYS A 183 -5.49 2.42 -14.51
C CYS A 183 -6.79 3.18 -14.21
N HIS A 184 -7.55 2.70 -13.24
CA HIS A 184 -8.67 3.40 -12.65
C HIS A 184 -8.14 4.26 -11.49
N THR A 185 -8.19 5.59 -11.62
CA THR A 185 -7.67 6.52 -10.59
C THR A 185 -8.67 7.61 -10.20
N ASN A 186 -9.91 7.54 -10.70
CA ASN A 186 -10.93 8.56 -10.46
C ASN A 186 -11.75 8.31 -9.18
N PHE A 187 -11.07 8.12 -8.05
CA PHE A 187 -11.70 7.84 -6.75
C PHE A 187 -11.79 9.06 -5.83
N LYS A 188 -11.55 10.27 -6.37
CA LYS A 188 -11.51 11.53 -5.58
C LYS A 188 -12.82 11.82 -4.84
N ARG A 189 -13.93 11.28 -5.33
CA ARG A 189 -15.29 11.47 -4.78
C ARG A 189 -15.95 10.16 -4.30
N THR A 190 -15.18 9.08 -4.24
CA THR A 190 -15.64 7.80 -3.69
C THR A 190 -15.66 7.92 -2.17
N LYS A 191 -16.85 8.06 -1.61
CA LYS A 191 -17.07 8.46 -0.22
C LYS A 191 -17.97 7.52 0.55
N SER A 192 -19.14 7.20 -0.01
CA SER A 192 -20.10 6.35 0.69
C SER A 192 -19.61 4.91 0.75
N ARG A 193 -20.11 4.16 1.74
CA ARG A 193 -19.77 2.73 1.89
C ARG A 193 -20.15 1.94 0.64
N GLU A 194 -21.28 2.27 0.03
CA GLU A 194 -21.81 1.62 -1.18
C GLU A 194 -20.89 1.87 -2.38
N GLN A 195 -20.39 3.10 -2.55
CA GLN A 195 -19.43 3.42 -3.62
C GLN A 195 -18.09 2.69 -3.41
N VAL A 196 -17.66 2.52 -2.16
CA VAL A 196 -16.46 1.73 -1.83
C VAL A 196 -16.68 0.25 -2.14
N VAL A 197 -17.84 -0.31 -1.79
CA VAL A 197 -18.22 -1.69 -2.14
C VAL A 197 -18.20 -1.88 -3.65
N GLU A 198 -18.81 -0.97 -4.43
CA GLU A 198 -18.83 -1.04 -5.89
C GLU A 198 -17.40 -1.02 -6.47
N ALA A 199 -16.53 -0.15 -5.96
CA ALA A 199 -15.14 -0.07 -6.40
C ALA A 199 -14.34 -1.34 -6.07
N LEU A 200 -14.54 -1.92 -4.88
CA LEU A 200 -13.91 -3.18 -4.47
C LEU A 200 -14.44 -4.36 -5.28
N ASP A 201 -15.74 -4.43 -5.52
CA ASP A 201 -16.38 -5.49 -6.31
C ASP A 201 -15.91 -5.47 -7.77
N ASN A 202 -15.79 -4.27 -8.34
CA ASN A 202 -15.19 -4.07 -9.67
C ASN A 202 -13.73 -4.54 -9.70
N PHE A 203 -12.94 -4.18 -8.70
CA PHE A 203 -11.53 -4.54 -8.64
C PHE A 203 -11.30 -6.05 -8.60
N VAL A 204 -12.13 -6.79 -7.86
CA VAL A 204 -12.04 -8.25 -7.73
C VAL A 204 -12.87 -9.00 -8.77
N ASP A 205 -13.52 -8.31 -9.71
CA ASP A 205 -14.45 -8.87 -10.70
C ASP A 205 -15.49 -9.81 -10.06
N ALA A 206 -16.08 -9.39 -8.93
CA ALA A 206 -17.00 -10.17 -8.10
C ALA A 206 -16.46 -11.55 -7.64
N ASN A 207 -15.14 -11.77 -7.70
CA ASN A 207 -14.52 -13.04 -7.36
C ASN A 207 -14.42 -13.24 -5.84
N LYS A 208 -15.38 -14.00 -5.29
CA LYS A 208 -15.47 -14.32 -3.86
C LYS A 208 -14.23 -15.02 -3.30
N HIS A 209 -13.50 -15.78 -4.09
CA HIS A 209 -12.26 -16.43 -3.63
C HIS A 209 -11.17 -15.41 -3.35
N ILE A 210 -11.05 -14.39 -4.20
CA ILE A 210 -10.13 -13.26 -4.00
C ILE A 210 -10.53 -12.45 -2.76
N VAL A 211 -11.82 -12.13 -2.61
CA VAL A 211 -12.35 -11.44 -1.41
C VAL A 211 -12.00 -12.21 -0.13
N TRP A 212 -12.20 -13.54 -0.11
CA TRP A 212 -11.81 -14.40 1.01
C TRP A 212 -10.31 -14.35 1.32
N GLY A 213 -9.46 -14.38 0.28
CA GLY A 213 -8.02 -14.29 0.40
C GLY A 213 -7.57 -12.97 1.05
N TYR A 214 -8.12 -11.85 0.59
CA TYR A 214 -7.88 -10.54 1.20
C TYR A 214 -8.39 -10.46 2.63
N LEU A 215 -9.62 -10.89 2.89
CA LEU A 215 -10.21 -10.86 4.23
C LEU A 215 -9.35 -11.63 5.25
N ARG A 216 -8.88 -12.84 4.87
CA ARG A 216 -7.98 -13.63 5.71
C ARG A 216 -6.68 -12.89 6.00
N ARG A 217 -6.07 -12.27 4.97
CA ARG A 217 -4.83 -11.52 5.12
C ARG A 217 -4.99 -10.29 6.00
N LEU A 218 -6.07 -9.52 5.82
CA LEU A 218 -6.36 -8.31 6.61
C LEU A 218 -6.67 -8.64 8.08
N LYS A 219 -7.47 -9.69 8.35
CA LYS A 219 -7.73 -10.14 9.72
C LYS A 219 -6.44 -10.54 10.43
N LYS A 220 -5.51 -11.20 9.72
CA LYS A 220 -4.19 -11.52 10.28
C LYS A 220 -3.34 -10.28 10.48
N LEU A 221 -3.32 -9.35 9.52
CA LEU A 221 -2.60 -8.09 9.64
C LEU A 221 -3.05 -7.30 10.87
N ARG A 222 -4.37 -7.18 11.09
CA ARG A 222 -4.94 -6.51 12.28
C ARG A 222 -4.37 -7.08 13.59
N GLN A 223 -4.35 -8.41 13.73
CA GLN A 223 -3.80 -9.06 14.92
C GLN A 223 -2.31 -8.75 15.14
N ILE A 224 -1.54 -8.65 14.05
CA ILE A 224 -0.11 -8.35 14.12
C ILE A 224 0.13 -6.86 14.43
N LEU A 225 -0.67 -5.96 13.87
CA LEU A 225 -0.64 -4.53 14.19
C LEU A 225 -0.92 -4.28 15.67
N GLU A 226 -1.93 -4.95 16.23
CA GLU A 226 -2.29 -4.85 17.65
C GLU A 226 -1.17 -5.36 18.60
N ALA A 227 -0.25 -6.18 18.10
CA ALA A 227 0.87 -6.72 18.86
C ALA A 227 2.22 -6.05 18.51
N SER A 228 2.24 -5.08 17.60
CA SER A 228 3.46 -4.46 17.08
C SER A 228 3.89 -3.29 17.96
N ASP A 229 5.11 -3.35 18.47
CA ASP A 229 5.71 -2.25 19.21
C ASP A 229 6.03 -1.09 18.27
N PHE A 230 6.49 -1.37 17.06
CA PHE A 230 6.67 -0.35 16.02
C PHE A 230 5.37 0.42 15.82
N PHE A 231 4.27 -0.29 15.53
CA PHE A 231 3.00 0.35 15.17
C PHE A 231 2.48 1.23 16.30
N ARG A 232 2.36 0.68 17.52
CA ARG A 232 1.86 1.38 18.70
C ARG A 232 2.66 2.64 19.06
N THR A 233 3.94 2.70 18.68
CA THR A 233 4.86 3.82 18.99
C THR A 233 5.10 4.75 17.82
N HIS A 234 4.34 4.62 16.72
CA HIS A 234 4.46 5.49 15.55
C HIS A 234 3.12 6.13 15.19
N GLU A 235 3.17 7.37 14.74
CA GLU A 235 2.09 8.02 14.01
C GLU A 235 2.15 7.55 12.55
N VAL A 236 1.20 6.71 12.10
CA VAL A 236 1.26 6.04 10.79
C VAL A 236 0.37 6.77 9.78
N VAL A 237 0.91 7.83 9.20
CA VAL A 237 0.17 8.71 8.28
C VAL A 237 0.70 8.58 6.86
N GLY A 238 -0.20 8.65 5.88
CA GLY A 238 0.15 8.71 4.47
C GLY A 238 0.55 7.37 3.84
N SER A 239 0.67 6.32 4.65
CA SER A 239 0.87 4.94 4.20
C SER A 239 -0.37 4.36 3.52
N SER A 240 -0.16 3.28 2.79
CA SER A 240 -1.21 2.55 2.08
C SER A 240 -1.15 1.06 2.34
N LEU A 241 -2.30 0.40 2.15
CA LEU A 241 -2.37 -1.04 1.90
C LEU A 241 -2.37 -1.28 0.39
N LEU A 242 -1.37 -2.02 -0.09
CA LEU A 242 -1.26 -2.46 -1.48
C LEU A 242 -1.86 -3.86 -1.63
N PHE A 243 -2.99 -3.94 -2.32
CA PHE A 243 -3.69 -5.17 -2.63
C PHE A 243 -3.19 -5.73 -3.96
N LEU A 244 -2.82 -7.01 -3.96
CA LEU A 244 -2.39 -7.73 -5.16
C LEU A 244 -3.18 -9.02 -5.28
N HIS A 245 -3.69 -9.30 -6.48
CA HIS A 245 -4.17 -10.63 -6.81
C HIS A 245 -3.87 -10.99 -8.25
N ASP A 246 -3.94 -12.27 -8.57
CA ASP A 246 -3.85 -12.73 -9.95
C ASP A 246 -4.92 -13.79 -10.28
N TRP A 247 -4.96 -14.16 -11.57
CA TRP A 247 -5.94 -15.10 -12.11
C TRP A 247 -5.86 -16.50 -11.49
N THR A 248 -4.75 -16.85 -10.79
CA THR A 248 -4.62 -18.14 -10.11
C THR A 248 -5.36 -18.20 -8.77
N GLY A 249 -5.93 -17.08 -8.32
CA GLY A 249 -6.55 -16.98 -7.00
C GLY A 249 -5.58 -16.54 -5.90
N ARG A 250 -4.30 -16.30 -6.24
CA ARG A 250 -3.30 -15.80 -5.28
C ARG A 250 -3.68 -14.38 -4.87
N THR A 251 -3.60 -14.11 -3.58
CA THR A 251 -3.88 -12.81 -2.98
C THR A 251 -2.76 -12.40 -2.04
N GLY A 252 -2.55 -11.10 -1.91
CA GLY A 252 -1.67 -10.54 -0.90
C GLY A 252 -1.98 -9.08 -0.61
N VAL A 253 -1.64 -8.67 0.61
CA VAL A 253 -1.77 -7.29 1.08
C VAL A 253 -0.52 -6.95 1.89
N TRP A 254 0.05 -5.79 1.59
CA TRP A 254 1.24 -5.24 2.27
C TRP A 254 1.02 -3.78 2.62
N MET A 255 1.60 -3.36 3.73
CA MET A 255 1.73 -1.95 4.07
C MET A 255 2.92 -1.35 3.31
N ILE A 256 2.72 -0.18 2.72
CA ILE A 256 3.72 0.56 1.94
C ILE A 256 3.66 2.05 2.25
N ASP A 257 4.65 2.80 1.75
CA ASP A 257 4.70 4.28 1.78
C ASP A 257 4.80 4.89 3.19
N PHE A 258 5.90 4.61 3.89
CA PHE A 258 6.16 5.10 5.25
C PHE A 258 6.84 6.48 5.30
N GLY A 259 6.88 7.22 4.19
CA GLY A 259 7.57 8.52 4.11
C GLY A 259 6.99 9.64 5.01
N LYS A 260 5.83 9.40 5.63
CA LYS A 260 5.23 10.27 6.65
C LYS A 260 4.86 9.50 7.92
N THR A 261 5.48 8.35 8.15
CA THR A 261 5.34 7.63 9.42
C THR A 261 6.42 8.15 10.36
N GLU A 262 6.03 8.59 11.56
CA GLU A 262 6.95 9.23 12.51
C GLU A 262 6.87 8.55 13.88
N ALA A 263 8.03 8.32 14.51
CA ALA A 263 8.08 7.83 15.87
C ALA A 263 7.46 8.85 16.84
N LEU A 264 6.74 8.34 17.83
CA LEU A 264 6.19 9.12 18.92
C LEU A 264 7.27 9.41 19.98
N PRO A 265 7.10 10.46 20.79
CA PRO A 265 7.82 10.60 22.06
C PRO A 265 7.69 9.32 22.90
N ALA A 266 8.77 8.92 23.56
CA ALA A 266 8.91 7.59 24.19
C ALA A 266 7.83 7.20 25.22
N HIS A 267 7.07 8.16 25.75
CA HIS A 267 6.00 7.92 26.74
C HIS A 267 4.60 7.84 26.12
N LEU A 268 4.48 8.05 24.81
CA LEU A 268 3.21 8.06 24.09
C LEU A 268 3.05 6.78 23.27
N THR A 269 1.80 6.33 23.22
CA THR A 269 1.36 5.22 22.38
C THR A 269 0.01 5.57 21.77
N LEU A 270 -0.26 5.07 20.58
CA LEU A 270 -1.55 5.19 19.92
C LEU A 270 -2.29 3.84 19.95
N ASP A 271 -3.62 3.91 20.02
CA ASP A 271 -4.47 2.74 19.80
C ASP A 271 -4.93 2.62 18.33
N HIS A 272 -4.70 3.66 17.52
CA HIS A 272 -5.01 3.77 16.10
C HIS A 272 -6.51 3.64 15.77
N ARG A 273 -7.39 3.82 16.77
CA ARG A 273 -8.85 3.71 16.66
C ARG A 273 -9.56 4.93 17.23
N THR A 274 -9.04 5.49 18.31
CA THR A 274 -9.56 6.67 18.96
C THR A 274 -9.62 7.81 17.93
N PRO A 275 -10.74 8.55 17.84
CA PRO A 275 -10.85 9.67 16.91
C PRO A 275 -9.73 10.67 17.10
N TRP A 276 -9.14 11.12 15.99
CA TRP A 276 -8.13 12.16 16.02
C TRP A 276 -8.71 13.47 16.54
N VAL A 277 -7.99 14.09 17.45
CA VAL A 277 -8.16 15.49 17.86
C VAL A 277 -6.78 16.13 17.95
N ASP A 278 -6.70 17.42 17.66
CA ASP A 278 -5.44 18.18 17.74
C ASP A 278 -4.78 17.98 19.12
N GLY A 279 -3.53 17.50 19.13
CA GLY A 279 -2.75 17.15 20.31
C GLY A 279 -2.63 15.65 20.60
N ASN A 280 -3.56 14.81 20.12
CA ASN A 280 -3.55 13.37 20.45
C ASN A 280 -2.78 12.50 19.45
N ARG A 281 -2.41 13.04 18.28
CA ARG A 281 -1.68 12.35 17.19
C ARG A 281 -2.32 11.05 16.67
N GLU A 282 -3.54 10.69 17.07
CA GLU A 282 -4.21 9.49 16.56
C GLU A 282 -4.36 9.53 15.04
N ASP A 283 -4.12 8.42 14.35
CA ASP A 283 -4.18 8.36 12.89
C ASP A 283 -5.44 7.64 12.36
N GLY A 284 -6.15 6.92 13.23
CA GLY A 284 -7.35 6.15 12.88
C GLY A 284 -7.07 4.98 11.92
N TYR A 285 -5.83 4.48 11.85
CA TYR A 285 -5.44 3.42 10.93
C TYR A 285 -6.20 2.10 11.20
N LEU A 286 -6.28 1.65 12.46
CA LEU A 286 -7.00 0.44 12.82
C LEU A 286 -8.51 0.60 12.70
N TRP A 287 -9.05 1.80 12.97
CA TRP A 287 -10.46 2.08 12.65
C TRP A 287 -10.73 1.94 11.14
N GLY A 288 -9.82 2.44 10.30
CA GLY A 288 -9.83 2.22 8.85
C GLY A 288 -9.82 0.76 8.45
N LEU A 289 -8.90 -0.01 9.05
CA LEU A 289 -8.77 -1.44 8.78
C LEU A 289 -10.00 -2.23 9.24
N ASP A 290 -10.60 -1.87 10.38
CA ASP A 290 -11.82 -2.49 10.89
C ASP A 290 -13.00 -2.30 9.92
N ASN A 291 -13.19 -1.07 9.42
CA ASN A 291 -14.22 -0.78 8.42
C ASN A 291 -13.98 -1.53 7.10
N LEU A 292 -12.72 -1.62 6.65
CA LEU A 292 -12.37 -2.35 5.43
C LEU A 292 -12.62 -3.87 5.57
N ILE A 293 -12.28 -4.46 6.71
CA ILE A 293 -12.57 -5.85 7.04
C ILE A 293 -14.08 -6.10 7.06
N ASP A 294 -14.84 -5.20 7.68
CA ASP A 294 -16.30 -5.29 7.73
C ASP A 294 -16.92 -5.20 6.33
N ILE A 295 -16.49 -4.26 5.50
CA ILE A 295 -16.94 -4.15 4.10
C ILE A 295 -16.68 -5.44 3.32
N LEU A 296 -15.46 -5.97 3.35
CA LEU A 296 -15.13 -7.23 2.65
C LEU A 296 -15.87 -8.43 3.22
N THR A 297 -16.18 -8.43 4.52
CA THR A 297 -17.01 -9.49 5.14
C THR A 297 -18.42 -9.45 4.57
N ASN A 298 -19.01 -8.26 4.43
CA ASN A 298 -20.38 -8.10 3.92
C ASN A 298 -20.50 -8.31 2.40
N MET A 299 -19.40 -8.28 1.65
CA MET A 299 -19.36 -8.69 0.24
C MET A 299 -19.47 -10.20 0.05
N LEU A 300 -19.25 -10.99 1.11
CA LEU A 300 -19.39 -12.44 1.07
C LEU A 300 -20.83 -12.83 1.44
N PRO A 301 -21.38 -13.92 0.87
CA PRO A 301 -22.69 -14.40 1.26
C PRO A 301 -22.70 -14.76 2.75
N LEU A 302 -23.80 -14.45 3.42
CA LEU A 302 -24.07 -14.92 4.78
C LEU A 302 -24.03 -16.45 4.76
N THR A 303 -23.06 -17.03 5.47
CA THR A 303 -23.00 -18.48 5.75
C THR A 303 -23.92 -18.83 6.91
#